data_AF-A0A538RJU0-F1
#
_entry.id   AF-A0A538RJU0-F1
#
_cell.length_a   1.000
_cell.length_b   1.000
_cell.length_c   1.000
_cell.angle_alpha   90.00
_cell.angle_beta   90.00
_cell.angle_gamma   90.00
#
_symmetry.space_group_name_H-M   'P 1'
#
loop_
_entity.id
_entity.type
_entity.pdbx_description
1 polymer ?
#
loop_
_entity_poly.entity_id
_entity_poly.type
_entity_poly.pdbx_seq_one_letter_code
_entity_poly.pdbx_strand_id
1 'polypeptide(L)'
;MLRRDVTFEMCGTTATLSLTGTQLRGATTAEVLRPIRGRLYAWVSLSVVIGLLGVLLHNAAVGSSKYFATARAVSSFLVVAALVCAIPALGALLRSWRGGTRFHPIQRSTKLWSLGSIAALASIGVVGLAARPSSSEVQRALAASDVSHARDVVTAIEERGGTPETSDLRDEVMFAEAHKLGSEQQLRVLEDLASGKGTMAARAAAEARTLRLEEVEQLLARQQPVEALAILDKHFAGDTAVAEQRARAHDIAQAACPTVACRFDEARQARDAQTTPERVAATDTTRKLVLATLDPAQVDAKQPLPRIQQLQKLHEAGNSAMKLASDDAELQERAHRAIEVAGTGLSKIPVIGNDLAVAEGLLGPSISGATGPPAIALDGVTVFLSLDDKGRCTGVYAVGDKANQREIKSETWPPVRLLSQALGHEIKLSAPGKSELTRPPAGDTPVVIRWLDGNPIELRIGNATP
;
A
#
# COMPACT_ATOMS: atom_id res chain seq x y z
N MET A 1 81.36 47.53 -41.61
CA MET A 1 80.10 47.72 -40.86
C MET A 1 78.96 47.82 -41.86
N LEU A 2 78.03 46.85 -41.90
CA LEU A 2 76.82 46.98 -42.72
C LEU A 2 75.79 47.82 -41.96
N ARG A 3 75.49 49.02 -42.46
CA ARG A 3 74.34 49.81 -42.03
C ARG A 3 73.15 49.37 -42.87
N ARG A 4 72.10 48.85 -42.22
CA ARG A 4 70.84 48.53 -42.90
C ARG A 4 69.77 49.41 -42.29
N ASP A 5 69.31 50.38 -43.07
CA ASP A 5 68.16 51.19 -42.71
C ASP A 5 66.91 50.38 -43.09
N VAL A 6 66.19 49.89 -42.07
CA VAL A 6 64.93 49.19 -42.27
C VAL A 6 63.82 50.16 -41.92
N THR A 7 63.09 50.58 -42.93
CA THR A 7 61.80 51.25 -42.76
C THR A 7 60.81 50.23 -42.24
N PHE A 8 60.26 50.48 -41.06
CA PHE A 8 59.16 49.70 -40.53
C PHE A 8 58.05 50.64 -40.11
N GLU A 9 56.82 50.17 -40.25
CA GLU A 9 55.63 50.93 -39.87
C GLU A 9 55.02 50.23 -38.65
N MET A 10 55.02 50.92 -37.51
CA MET A 10 54.39 50.44 -36.28
C MET A 10 53.34 51.45 -35.85
N CYS A 11 52.11 50.98 -35.62
CA CYS A 11 50.98 51.82 -35.18
C CYS A 11 50.63 52.98 -36.14
N GLY A 12 50.87 52.82 -37.45
CA GLY A 12 50.51 53.82 -38.47
C GLY A 12 51.51 54.98 -38.61
N THR A 13 52.65 54.92 -37.93
CA THR A 13 53.79 55.80 -38.14
C THR A 13 54.95 55.03 -38.78
N THR A 14 55.49 55.57 -39.87
CA THR A 14 56.68 55.06 -40.53
C THR A 14 57.92 55.54 -39.79
N ALA A 15 58.73 54.61 -39.30
CA ALA A 15 60.01 54.89 -38.66
C ALA A 15 61.14 54.16 -39.40
N THR A 16 62.28 54.83 -39.55
CA THR A 16 63.51 54.25 -40.11
C THR A 16 64.40 53.82 -38.97
N LEU A 17 64.58 52.51 -38.76
CA LEU A 17 65.59 52.01 -37.83
C LEU A 17 66.91 51.82 -38.58
N SER A 18 67.90 52.65 -38.24
CA SER A 18 69.29 52.50 -38.68
C SER A 18 70.00 51.50 -37.78
N LEU A 19 70.14 50.25 -38.23
CA LEU A 19 70.83 49.22 -37.46
C LEU A 19 72.29 49.10 -37.88
N THR A 20 73.20 49.23 -36.91
CA THR A 20 74.65 49.03 -37.10
C THR A 20 75.17 48.00 -36.08
N GLY A 21 75.66 46.86 -36.59
CA GLY A 21 76.17 45.75 -35.77
C GLY A 21 76.05 44.38 -36.47
N THR A 22 76.90 43.42 -36.12
CA THR A 22 76.93 42.07 -36.73
C THR A 22 75.86 41.11 -36.18
N GLN A 23 75.14 41.49 -35.12
CA GLN A 23 73.98 40.75 -34.61
C GLN A 23 72.83 41.71 -34.29
N LEU A 24 71.74 41.58 -35.03
CA LEU A 24 70.50 42.31 -34.80
C LEU A 24 69.69 41.58 -33.72
N ARG A 25 69.93 41.88 -32.44
CA ARG A 25 68.98 41.56 -31.38
C ARG A 25 68.08 42.77 -31.16
N GLY A 26 66.80 42.65 -31.49
CA GLY A 26 65.81 43.69 -31.19
C GLY A 26 65.80 43.97 -29.68
N ALA A 27 65.70 45.25 -29.31
CA ALA A 27 65.62 45.65 -27.90
C ALA A 27 64.36 45.01 -27.27
N THR A 28 64.55 44.14 -26.27
CA THR A 28 63.46 43.52 -25.50
C THR A 28 62.96 44.44 -24.39
N THR A 29 62.93 45.76 -24.64
CA THR A 29 62.40 46.72 -23.67
C THR A 29 60.89 46.54 -23.55
N ALA A 30 60.35 46.76 -22.35
CA ALA A 30 58.94 46.53 -22.05
C ALA A 30 57.99 47.34 -22.96
N GLU A 31 58.43 48.52 -23.42
CA GLU A 31 57.67 49.40 -24.31
C GLU A 31 57.52 48.82 -25.73
N VAL A 32 58.57 48.20 -26.28
CA VAL A 32 58.54 47.60 -27.62
C VAL A 32 57.69 46.32 -27.65
N LEU A 33 57.66 45.56 -26.53
CA LEU A 33 56.84 44.35 -26.41
C LEU A 33 55.37 44.63 -26.06
N ARG A 34 55.03 45.83 -25.56
CA ARG A 34 53.67 46.20 -25.16
C ARG A 34 52.61 45.99 -26.26
N PRO A 35 52.80 46.42 -27.53
CA PRO A 35 51.82 46.18 -28.59
C PRO A 35 51.71 44.70 -28.98
N ILE A 36 52.81 43.94 -28.91
CA ILE A 36 52.82 42.49 -29.19
C ILE A 36 52.02 41.76 -28.10
N ARG A 37 52.27 42.08 -26.83
CA ARG A 37 51.50 41.53 -25.69
C ARG A 37 50.02 41.91 -25.78
N GLY A 38 49.70 43.15 -26.12
CA GLY A 38 48.32 43.61 -26.30
C GLY A 38 47.58 42.84 -27.41
N ARG A 39 48.22 42.62 -28.56
CA ARG A 39 47.66 41.81 -29.65
C ARG A 39 47.52 40.33 -29.29
N LEU A 40 48.47 39.78 -28.55
CA LEU A 40 48.40 38.40 -28.05
C LEU A 40 47.21 38.24 -27.08
N TYR A 41 47.05 39.16 -26.12
CA TYR A 41 45.91 39.13 -25.21
C TYR A 41 44.58 39.30 -25.94
N ALA A 42 44.50 40.22 -26.92
CA ALA A 42 43.30 40.39 -27.74
C ALA A 42 42.98 39.14 -28.58
N TRP A 43 44.00 38.45 -29.11
CA TRP A 43 43.82 37.21 -29.87
C TRP A 43 43.29 36.08 -28.98
N VAL A 44 43.89 35.89 -27.80
CA VAL A 44 43.43 34.90 -26.83
C VAL A 44 42.00 35.24 -26.37
N SER A 45 41.72 36.49 -26.00
CA SER A 45 40.41 36.89 -25.52
C SER A 45 39.32 36.73 -26.58
N LEU A 46 39.56 37.13 -27.83
CA LEU A 46 38.60 36.93 -28.93
C LEU A 46 38.36 35.44 -29.22
N SER A 47 39.41 34.62 -29.17
CA SER A 47 39.28 33.17 -29.35
C SER A 47 38.46 32.53 -28.23
N VAL A 48 38.68 32.95 -26.99
CA VAL A 48 37.87 32.54 -25.82
C VAL A 48 36.42 32.99 -25.97
N VAL A 49 36.17 34.23 -26.39
CA VAL A 49 34.80 34.74 -26.61
C VAL A 49 34.07 33.93 -27.68
N ILE A 50 34.73 33.58 -28.80
CA ILE A 50 34.11 32.73 -29.83
C ILE A 50 33.85 31.32 -29.31
N GLY A 51 34.77 30.75 -28.54
CA GLY A 51 34.56 29.46 -27.88
C GLY A 51 33.37 29.48 -26.93
N LEU A 52 33.28 30.49 -26.07
CA LEU A 52 32.16 30.69 -25.17
C LEU A 52 30.85 30.89 -25.94
N LEU A 53 30.85 31.69 -27.01
CA LEU A 53 29.67 31.88 -27.85
C LEU A 53 29.23 30.57 -28.51
N GLY A 54 30.18 29.76 -29.01
CA GLY A 54 29.90 28.45 -29.57
C GLY A 54 29.30 27.48 -28.54
N VAL A 55 29.84 27.47 -27.31
CA VAL A 55 29.31 26.67 -26.20
C VAL A 55 27.93 27.15 -25.77
N LEU A 56 27.72 28.47 -25.68
CA LEU A 56 26.41 29.06 -25.37
C LEU A 56 25.36 28.70 -26.44
N LEU A 57 25.73 28.82 -27.72
CA LEU A 57 24.87 28.41 -28.84
C LEU A 57 24.59 26.91 -28.81
N HIS A 58 25.60 26.08 -28.54
CA HIS A 58 25.44 24.63 -28.39
C HIS A 58 24.43 24.27 -27.29
N ASN A 59 24.60 24.84 -26.09
CA ASN A 59 23.73 24.58 -24.95
C ASN A 59 22.32 25.16 -25.15
N ALA A 60 22.18 26.30 -25.84
CA ALA A 60 20.89 26.87 -26.17
C ALA A 60 20.18 26.10 -27.30
N ALA A 61 20.93 25.54 -28.24
CA ALA A 61 20.40 24.89 -29.43
C ALA A 61 20.18 23.38 -29.28
N VAL A 62 20.79 22.70 -28.29
CA VAL A 62 20.70 21.25 -28.12
C VAL A 62 20.43 20.88 -26.66
N GLY A 63 19.41 20.05 -26.41
CA GLY A 63 19.04 19.61 -25.04
C GLY A 63 19.96 18.53 -24.47
N SER A 64 19.71 18.17 -23.21
CA SER A 64 20.47 17.17 -22.45
C SER A 64 19.98 15.73 -22.66
N SER A 65 18.77 15.52 -23.16
CA SER A 65 18.17 14.19 -23.31
C SER A 65 18.94 13.28 -24.28
N LYS A 66 18.68 11.97 -24.20
CA LYS A 66 19.27 10.95 -25.11
C LYS A 66 18.90 11.20 -26.57
N TYR A 67 17.70 11.73 -26.82
CA TYR A 67 17.23 12.12 -28.15
C TYR A 67 18.22 13.04 -28.87
N PHE A 68 18.82 13.98 -28.13
CA PHE A 68 19.76 14.94 -28.70
C PHE A 68 21.20 14.42 -28.85
N ALA A 69 21.49 13.14 -28.59
CA ALA A 69 22.87 12.62 -28.61
C ALA A 69 23.60 12.87 -29.94
N THR A 70 22.94 12.58 -31.07
CA THR A 70 23.50 12.81 -32.41
C THR A 70 23.67 14.30 -32.70
N ALA A 71 22.66 15.12 -32.38
CA ALA A 71 22.72 16.57 -32.56
C ALA A 71 23.82 17.21 -31.69
N ARG A 72 24.05 16.69 -30.48
CA ARG A 72 25.11 17.12 -29.58
C ARG A 72 26.47 16.78 -30.15
N ALA A 73 26.68 15.55 -30.63
CA ALA A 73 27.94 15.15 -31.26
C ALA A 73 28.28 16.04 -32.47
N VAL A 74 27.30 16.28 -33.36
CA VAL A 74 27.49 17.13 -34.55
C VAL A 74 27.76 18.59 -34.16
N SER A 75 27.00 19.16 -33.22
CA SER A 75 27.19 20.54 -32.80
C SER A 75 28.48 20.75 -32.00
N SER A 76 28.91 19.80 -31.18
CA SER A 76 30.24 19.83 -30.54
C SER A 76 31.36 19.83 -31.58
N PHE A 77 31.25 19.00 -32.63
CA PHE A 77 32.19 19.02 -33.74
C PHE A 77 32.19 20.38 -34.46
N LEU A 78 31.02 21.00 -34.68
CA LEU A 78 30.92 22.34 -35.26
C LEU A 78 31.53 23.44 -34.38
N VAL A 79 31.43 23.35 -33.05
CA VAL A 79 32.12 24.28 -32.13
C VAL A 79 33.63 24.17 -32.28
N VAL A 80 34.16 22.94 -32.33
CA VAL A 80 35.60 22.70 -32.55
C VAL A 80 36.03 23.23 -33.92
N ALA A 81 35.26 22.94 -34.97
CA ALA A 81 35.54 23.45 -36.31
C ALA A 81 35.52 24.99 -36.37
N ALA A 82 34.57 25.63 -35.68
CA ALA A 82 34.48 27.07 -35.57
C ALA A 82 35.72 27.67 -34.90
N LEU A 83 36.19 27.06 -33.79
CA LEU A 83 37.41 27.46 -33.09
C LEU A 83 38.66 27.29 -33.97
N VAL A 84 38.81 26.13 -34.60
CA VAL A 84 39.95 25.85 -35.51
C VAL A 84 40.00 26.86 -36.65
N CYS A 85 38.85 27.31 -37.17
CA CYS A 85 38.79 28.35 -38.20
C CYS A 85 39.02 29.76 -37.64
N ALA A 86 38.50 30.06 -36.46
CA ALA A 86 38.55 31.38 -35.85
C ALA A 86 39.97 31.77 -35.42
N ILE A 87 40.72 30.85 -34.84
CA ILE A 87 42.08 31.08 -34.32
C ILE A 87 43.02 31.68 -35.40
N PRO A 88 43.19 31.09 -36.60
CA PRO A 88 44.01 31.67 -37.65
C PRO A 88 43.39 32.93 -38.27
N ALA A 89 42.06 33.01 -38.38
CA ALA A 89 41.36 34.19 -38.90
C ALA A 89 41.60 35.42 -38.03
N LEU A 90 41.40 35.30 -36.71
CA LEU A 90 41.64 36.35 -35.72
C LEU A 90 43.13 36.74 -35.67
N GLY A 91 44.03 35.75 -35.75
CA GLY A 91 45.46 36.01 -35.79
C GLY A 91 45.87 36.84 -37.01
N ALA A 92 45.32 36.54 -38.19
CA ALA A 92 45.56 37.31 -39.40
C ALA A 92 44.89 38.70 -39.36
N LEU A 93 43.68 38.80 -38.80
CA LEU A 93 42.96 40.06 -38.63
C LEU A 93 43.68 41.03 -37.67
N LEU A 94 44.22 40.53 -36.56
CA LEU A 94 44.98 41.34 -35.60
C LEU A 94 46.35 41.75 -36.13
N ARG A 95 46.94 40.96 -37.05
CA ARG A 95 48.15 41.35 -37.78
C ARG A 95 47.88 42.46 -38.80
N SER A 96 46.72 42.46 -39.46
CA SER A 96 46.34 43.50 -40.43
C SER A 96 45.83 44.79 -39.77
N TRP A 97 45.58 44.78 -38.47
CA TRP A 97 45.10 45.93 -37.70
C TRP A 97 46.21 46.97 -37.46
N ARG A 98 45.99 48.21 -37.92
CA ARG A 98 46.93 49.34 -37.73
C ARG A 98 46.61 50.24 -36.53
N GLY A 99 45.58 49.91 -35.73
CA GLY A 99 45.02 50.81 -34.73
C GLY A 99 43.91 51.69 -35.30
N GLY A 100 42.88 51.98 -34.51
CA GLY A 100 41.65 52.61 -34.99
C GLY A 100 40.85 51.70 -35.94
N THR A 101 40.16 52.26 -36.93
CA THR A 101 39.31 51.53 -37.91
C THR A 101 40.05 51.13 -39.20
N ARG A 102 41.37 51.39 -39.30
CA ARG A 102 42.15 51.14 -40.51
C ARG A 102 42.78 49.75 -40.51
N PHE A 103 42.49 48.97 -41.54
CA PHE A 103 43.06 47.64 -41.78
C PHE A 103 43.83 47.61 -43.09
N HIS A 104 44.90 46.82 -43.14
CA HIS A 104 45.51 46.43 -44.42
C HIS A 104 44.57 45.55 -45.25
N PRO A 105 44.76 45.46 -46.58
CA PRO A 105 44.00 44.54 -47.43
C PRO A 105 44.13 43.11 -46.88
N ILE A 106 43.00 42.56 -46.46
CA ILE A 106 42.90 41.23 -45.85
C ILE A 106 43.11 40.18 -46.95
N GLN A 107 43.98 39.20 -46.70
CA GLN A 107 44.23 38.09 -47.63
C GLN A 107 42.96 37.25 -47.85
N ARG A 108 42.81 36.68 -49.05
CA ARG A 108 41.66 35.82 -49.39
C ARG A 108 41.50 34.63 -48.43
N SER A 109 42.62 34.06 -47.97
CA SER A 109 42.64 32.97 -46.99
C SER A 109 41.97 33.37 -45.67
N THR A 110 42.26 34.55 -45.12
CA THR A 110 41.62 35.05 -43.89
C THR A 110 40.11 35.19 -44.04
N LYS A 111 39.64 35.65 -45.20
CA LYS A 111 38.19 35.74 -45.50
C LYS A 111 37.53 34.36 -45.50
N LEU A 112 38.19 33.35 -46.08
CA LEU A 112 37.71 31.97 -46.08
C LEU A 112 37.65 31.39 -44.67
N TRP A 113 38.68 31.59 -43.85
CA TRP A 113 38.70 31.13 -42.45
C TRP A 113 37.62 31.83 -41.60
N SER A 114 37.41 33.13 -41.77
CA SER A 114 36.32 33.83 -41.08
C SER A 114 34.94 33.34 -41.52
N LEU A 115 34.74 33.12 -42.83
CA LEU A 115 33.49 32.55 -43.36
C LEU A 115 33.26 31.14 -42.83
N GLY A 116 34.30 30.31 -42.75
CA GLY A 116 34.21 28.96 -42.18
C GLY A 116 33.79 28.97 -40.71
N SER A 117 34.33 29.89 -39.91
CA SER A 117 33.93 30.04 -38.50
C SER A 117 32.47 30.50 -38.37
N ILE A 118 32.05 31.51 -39.16
CA ILE A 118 30.67 32.00 -39.15
C ILE A 118 29.70 30.92 -39.62
N ALA A 119 30.03 30.21 -40.70
CA ALA A 119 29.22 29.12 -41.22
C ALA A 119 29.06 27.99 -40.19
N ALA A 120 30.15 27.59 -39.53
CA ALA A 120 30.10 26.56 -38.49
C ALA A 120 29.20 26.96 -37.31
N LEU A 121 29.28 28.21 -36.85
CA LEU A 121 28.39 28.72 -35.80
C LEU A 121 26.93 28.80 -36.26
N ALA A 122 26.67 29.25 -37.49
CA ALA A 122 25.32 29.28 -38.06
C ALA A 122 24.72 27.88 -38.21
N SER A 123 25.54 26.89 -38.59
CA SER A 123 25.12 25.49 -38.69
C SER A 123 24.68 24.89 -37.35
N ILE A 124 25.21 25.35 -36.21
CA ILE A 124 24.72 24.92 -34.89
C ILE A 124 23.25 25.32 -34.70
N GLY A 125 22.89 26.54 -35.12
CA GLY A 125 21.50 27.01 -35.11
C GLY A 125 20.59 26.17 -36.02
N VAL A 126 21.05 25.84 -37.23
CA VAL A 126 20.31 24.98 -38.17
C VAL A 126 20.12 23.58 -37.61
N VAL A 127 21.16 22.97 -37.03
CA VAL A 127 21.08 21.65 -36.38
C VAL A 127 20.08 21.69 -35.22
N GLY A 128 20.10 22.74 -34.39
CA GLY A 128 19.13 22.90 -33.30
C GLY A 128 17.68 23.07 -33.77
N LEU A 129 17.46 23.75 -34.90
CA LEU A 129 16.14 23.88 -35.51
C LEU A 129 15.66 22.57 -36.15
N ALA A 130 16.56 21.85 -36.82
CA ALA A 130 16.25 20.58 -37.47
C ALA A 130 16.02 19.44 -36.47
N ALA A 131 16.68 19.48 -35.31
CA ALA A 131 16.52 18.51 -34.24
C ALA A 131 15.36 18.85 -33.28
N ARG A 132 14.43 19.75 -33.65
CA ARG A 132 13.30 20.07 -32.77
C ARG A 132 12.36 18.86 -32.66
N PRO A 133 12.15 18.31 -31.46
CA PRO A 133 11.23 17.20 -31.27
C PRO A 133 9.79 17.68 -31.52
N SER A 134 8.93 16.81 -32.04
CA SER A 134 7.52 17.11 -32.33
C SER A 134 6.57 16.07 -31.74
N SER A 135 5.35 16.46 -31.41
CA SER A 135 4.29 15.55 -30.94
C SER A 135 3.98 14.46 -31.98
N SER A 136 4.06 14.78 -33.27
CA SER A 136 3.91 13.81 -34.35
C SER A 136 4.98 12.73 -34.39
N GLU A 137 6.19 12.99 -33.88
CA GLU A 137 7.24 11.98 -33.76
C GLU A 137 6.92 11.00 -32.62
N VAL A 138 6.41 11.49 -31.49
CA VAL A 138 5.91 10.66 -30.37
C VAL A 138 4.80 9.74 -30.88
N GLN A 139 3.80 10.28 -31.57
CA GLN A 139 2.69 9.48 -32.11
C GLN A 139 3.17 8.44 -33.12
N ARG A 140 4.15 8.76 -33.97
CA ARG A 140 4.75 7.80 -34.91
C ARG A 140 5.50 6.69 -34.19
N ALA A 141 6.23 7.02 -33.12
CA ALA A 141 6.94 6.05 -32.29
C ALA A 141 5.97 5.12 -31.54
N LEU A 142 4.90 5.68 -30.97
CA LEU A 142 3.82 4.92 -30.34
C LEU A 142 3.10 4.01 -31.34
N ALA A 143 2.79 4.50 -32.54
CA ALA A 143 2.22 3.69 -33.63
C ALA A 143 3.14 2.54 -34.07
N ALA A 144 4.46 2.72 -33.97
CA ALA A 144 5.45 1.68 -34.21
C ALA A 144 5.71 0.78 -32.98
N SER A 145 4.99 0.97 -31.87
CA SER A 145 5.21 0.30 -30.58
C SER A 145 6.62 0.50 -29.98
N ASP A 146 7.35 1.51 -30.46
CA ASP A 146 8.67 1.91 -29.95
C ASP A 146 8.51 2.92 -28.80
N VAL A 147 8.07 2.38 -27.68
CA VAL A 147 7.79 3.13 -26.46
C VAL A 147 9.04 3.78 -25.86
N SER A 148 10.22 3.16 -26.06
CA SER A 148 11.49 3.75 -25.58
C SER A 148 11.83 5.02 -26.34
N HIS A 149 11.70 5.01 -27.67
CA HIS A 149 11.90 6.21 -28.48
C HIS A 149 10.85 7.27 -28.17
N ALA A 150 9.58 6.87 -28.02
CA ALA A 150 8.51 7.80 -27.65
C ALA A 150 8.81 8.55 -26.33
N ARG A 151 9.30 7.84 -25.30
CA ARG A 151 9.73 8.42 -24.02
C ARG A 151 10.89 9.40 -24.19
N ASP A 152 11.90 9.03 -24.97
CA ASP A 152 13.06 9.88 -25.23
C ASP A 152 12.65 11.19 -25.95
N VAL A 153 11.71 11.11 -26.90
CA VAL A 153 11.14 12.27 -27.60
C VAL A 153 10.32 13.15 -26.65
N VAL A 154 9.42 12.60 -25.84
CA VAL A 154 8.62 13.38 -24.86
C VAL A 154 9.53 14.13 -23.89
N THR A 155 10.54 13.44 -23.34
CA THR A 155 11.56 14.04 -22.46
C THR A 155 12.26 15.21 -23.16
N ALA A 156 12.57 15.07 -24.45
CA ALA A 156 13.19 16.12 -25.25
C ALA A 156 12.26 17.34 -25.47
N ILE A 157 10.94 17.14 -25.59
CA ILE A 157 9.97 18.25 -25.71
C ILE A 157 9.86 18.98 -24.37
N GLU A 158 9.83 18.26 -23.25
CA GLU A 158 9.73 18.85 -21.91
C GLU A 158 10.94 19.72 -21.55
N GLU A 159 12.15 19.28 -21.91
CA GLU A 159 13.39 20.08 -21.78
C GLU A 159 13.31 21.44 -22.50
N ARG A 160 12.40 21.60 -23.48
CA ARG A 160 12.21 22.81 -24.27
C ARG A 160 11.09 23.72 -23.78
N GLY A 161 10.52 23.45 -22.60
CA GLY A 161 9.42 24.22 -22.04
C GLY A 161 8.09 23.58 -22.41
N GLY A 162 7.88 22.37 -21.91
CA GLY A 162 6.69 21.54 -22.17
C GLY A 162 5.36 22.29 -22.09
N THR A 163 4.38 21.78 -22.81
CA THR A 163 3.02 22.32 -22.92
C THR A 163 2.02 21.37 -22.24
N PRO A 164 0.75 21.75 -22.04
CA PRO A 164 -0.28 20.80 -21.61
C PRO A 164 -0.35 19.56 -22.52
N GLU A 165 -0.16 19.74 -23.84
CA GLU A 165 -0.08 18.65 -24.83
C GLU A 165 1.07 17.68 -24.53
N THR A 166 2.20 18.14 -23.97
CA THR A 166 3.29 17.23 -23.57
C THR A 166 2.92 16.35 -22.39
N SER A 167 2.06 16.84 -21.48
CA SER A 167 1.56 16.01 -20.38
C SER A 167 0.67 14.90 -20.91
N ASP A 168 -0.21 15.19 -21.87
CA ASP A 168 -1.06 14.18 -22.51
C ASP A 168 -0.22 13.12 -23.23
N LEU A 169 0.81 13.53 -23.98
CA LEU A 169 1.74 12.61 -24.63
C LEU A 169 2.54 11.77 -23.64
N ARG A 170 2.92 12.33 -22.48
CA ARG A 170 3.57 11.58 -21.42
C ARG A 170 2.64 10.50 -20.87
N ASP A 171 1.37 10.83 -20.64
CA ASP A 171 0.37 9.88 -20.17
C ASP A 171 0.12 8.77 -21.21
N GLU A 172 0.08 9.10 -22.51
CA GLU A 172 0.00 8.11 -23.60
C GLU A 172 1.19 7.16 -23.61
N VAL A 173 2.41 7.70 -23.46
CA VAL A 173 3.63 6.88 -23.36
C VAL A 173 3.59 5.99 -22.13
N MET A 174 3.27 6.54 -20.95
CA MET A 174 3.16 5.75 -19.70
C MET A 174 2.09 4.65 -19.81
N PHE A 175 0.96 4.93 -20.45
CA PHE A 175 -0.08 3.93 -20.71
C PHE A 175 0.45 2.81 -21.62
N ALA A 176 1.18 3.13 -22.69
CA ALA A 176 1.80 2.13 -23.55
C ALA A 176 2.91 1.33 -22.84
N GLU A 177 3.60 1.94 -21.87
CA GLU A 177 4.59 1.26 -21.02
C GLU A 177 3.95 0.27 -20.07
N ALA A 178 2.79 0.60 -19.50
CA ALA A 178 2.08 -0.25 -18.56
C ALA A 178 1.83 -1.65 -19.15
N HIS A 179 1.47 -1.73 -20.43
CA HIS A 179 1.26 -3.00 -21.15
C HIS A 179 2.51 -3.87 -21.33
N LYS A 180 3.71 -3.34 -21.08
CA LYS A 180 4.98 -4.10 -21.13
C LYS A 180 5.41 -4.61 -19.76
N LEU A 181 4.69 -4.26 -18.70
CA LEU A 181 4.98 -4.66 -17.33
C LEU A 181 4.24 -5.95 -16.96
N GLY A 182 4.62 -6.56 -15.83
CA GLY A 182 3.82 -7.64 -15.23
C GLY A 182 2.48 -7.11 -14.70
N SER A 183 1.49 -7.99 -14.50
CA SER A 183 0.11 -7.61 -14.15
C SER A 183 0.00 -6.68 -12.93
N GLU A 184 0.76 -6.94 -11.87
CA GLU A 184 0.74 -6.12 -10.65
C GLU A 184 1.32 -4.71 -10.90
N GLN A 185 2.44 -4.60 -11.62
CA GLN A 185 3.03 -3.31 -11.94
C GLN A 185 2.21 -2.54 -12.99
N GLN A 186 1.61 -3.24 -13.96
CA GLN A 186 0.67 -2.66 -14.93
C GLN A 186 -0.51 -2.02 -14.21
N LEU A 187 -1.14 -2.74 -13.28
CA LEU A 187 -2.28 -2.23 -12.52
C LEU A 187 -1.90 -0.96 -11.72
N ARG A 188 -0.74 -0.95 -11.06
CA ARG A 188 -0.26 0.25 -10.33
C ARG A 188 -0.09 1.47 -11.24
N VAL A 189 0.56 1.30 -12.39
CA VAL A 189 0.76 2.41 -13.34
C VAL A 189 -0.59 2.90 -13.90
N LEU A 190 -1.52 2.00 -14.18
CA LEU A 190 -2.86 2.37 -14.65
C LEU A 190 -3.66 3.09 -13.55
N GLU A 191 -3.53 2.70 -12.29
CA GLU A 191 -4.14 3.40 -11.15
C GLU A 191 -3.57 4.81 -10.96
N ASP A 192 -2.25 4.95 -11.07
CA ASP A 192 -1.58 6.26 -11.02
C ASP A 192 -2.09 7.16 -12.15
N LEU A 193 -2.16 6.65 -13.38
CA LEU A 193 -2.72 7.37 -14.54
C LEU A 193 -4.21 7.70 -14.35
N ALA A 194 -5.01 6.77 -13.80
CA ALA A 194 -6.43 6.96 -13.55
C ALA A 194 -6.72 8.02 -12.48
N SER A 195 -5.81 8.18 -11.50
CA SER A 195 -5.89 9.22 -10.48
C SER A 195 -5.53 10.62 -11.00
N GLY A 196 -4.86 10.67 -12.16
CA GLY A 196 -4.50 11.90 -12.87
C GLY A 196 -5.71 12.62 -13.49
N LYS A 197 -5.47 13.84 -13.99
CA LYS A 197 -6.46 14.64 -14.74
C LYS A 197 -6.22 14.63 -16.26
N GLY A 198 -5.33 13.78 -16.74
CA GLY A 198 -4.95 13.70 -18.14
C GLY A 198 -6.02 13.04 -19.01
N THR A 199 -5.88 13.21 -20.33
CA THR A 199 -6.78 12.62 -21.33
C THR A 199 -6.86 11.08 -21.27
N MET A 200 -5.80 10.43 -20.76
CA MET A 200 -5.74 8.97 -20.60
C MET A 200 -6.37 8.44 -19.32
N ALA A 201 -6.73 9.30 -18.36
CA ALA A 201 -7.20 8.86 -17.03
C ALA A 201 -8.45 7.97 -17.11
N ALA A 202 -9.44 8.33 -17.93
CA ALA A 202 -10.67 7.53 -18.09
C ALA A 202 -10.40 6.16 -18.73
N ARG A 203 -9.48 6.09 -19.70
CA ARG A 203 -9.09 4.84 -20.35
C ARG A 203 -8.30 3.94 -19.40
N ALA A 204 -7.35 4.52 -18.66
CA ALA A 204 -6.59 3.82 -17.63
C ALA A 204 -7.49 3.27 -16.52
N ALA A 205 -8.49 4.04 -16.08
CA ALA A 205 -9.47 3.60 -15.10
C ALA A 205 -10.30 2.41 -15.60
N ALA A 206 -10.75 2.44 -16.86
CA ALA A 206 -11.51 1.34 -17.47
C ALA A 206 -10.67 0.06 -17.60
N GLU A 207 -9.40 0.18 -17.97
CA GLU A 207 -8.50 -0.97 -18.06
C GLU A 207 -8.10 -1.52 -16.68
N ALA A 208 -7.75 -0.67 -15.73
CA ALA A 208 -7.48 -1.07 -14.34
C ALA A 208 -8.68 -1.80 -13.73
N ARG A 209 -9.90 -1.33 -14.01
CA ARG A 209 -11.14 -2.02 -13.65
C ARG A 209 -11.21 -3.43 -14.24
N THR A 210 -10.89 -3.58 -15.53
CA THR A 210 -10.93 -4.87 -16.22
C THR A 210 -9.93 -5.85 -15.60
N LEU A 211 -8.69 -5.42 -15.38
CA LEU A 211 -7.64 -6.25 -14.75
C LEU A 211 -8.01 -6.71 -13.34
N ARG A 212 -8.59 -5.83 -12.51
CA ARG A 212 -9.05 -6.21 -11.17
C ARG A 212 -10.20 -7.23 -11.23
N LEU A 213 -11.11 -7.10 -12.19
CA LEU A 213 -12.18 -8.10 -12.37
C LEU A 213 -11.62 -9.44 -12.85
N GLU A 214 -10.61 -9.44 -13.72
CA GLU A 214 -9.89 -10.66 -14.10
C GLU A 214 -9.20 -11.31 -12.90
N GLU A 215 -8.58 -10.53 -12.02
CA GLU A 215 -7.99 -11.01 -10.77
C GLU A 215 -9.06 -11.65 -9.85
N VAL A 216 -10.21 -11.00 -9.68
CA VAL A 216 -11.36 -11.55 -8.96
C VAL A 216 -11.80 -12.88 -9.56
N GLU A 217 -12.00 -12.96 -10.89
CA GLU A 217 -12.39 -14.22 -11.54
C GLU A 217 -11.35 -15.33 -11.36
N GLN A 218 -10.06 -15.00 -11.36
CA GLN A 218 -8.99 -15.96 -11.06
C GLN A 218 -9.06 -16.47 -9.61
N LEU A 219 -9.33 -15.60 -8.64
CA LEU A 219 -9.50 -15.98 -7.24
C LEU A 219 -10.75 -16.86 -7.05
N LEU A 220 -11.87 -16.52 -7.70
CA LEU A 220 -13.07 -17.35 -7.69
C LEU A 220 -12.82 -18.73 -8.31
N ALA A 221 -12.07 -18.80 -9.41
CA ALA A 221 -11.68 -20.07 -10.04
C ALA A 221 -10.79 -20.94 -9.13
N ARG A 222 -10.00 -20.32 -8.25
CA ARG A 222 -9.17 -20.99 -7.24
C ARG A 222 -9.89 -21.30 -5.94
N GLN A 223 -11.20 -21.03 -5.86
CA GLN A 223 -12.01 -21.17 -4.64
C GLN A 223 -11.47 -20.34 -3.47
N GLN A 224 -11.03 -19.10 -3.75
CA GLN A 224 -10.52 -18.13 -2.77
C GLN A 224 -11.53 -16.97 -2.61
N PRO A 225 -12.72 -17.22 -2.01
CA PRO A 225 -13.80 -16.24 -1.98
C PRO A 225 -13.51 -15.07 -1.05
N VAL A 226 -12.74 -15.28 0.04
CA VAL A 226 -12.44 -14.23 1.02
C VAL A 226 -11.56 -13.15 0.40
N GLU A 227 -10.51 -13.56 -0.32
CA GLU A 227 -9.64 -12.64 -1.05
C GLU A 227 -10.39 -11.94 -2.20
N ALA A 228 -11.25 -12.66 -2.92
CA ALA A 228 -12.08 -12.07 -3.98
C ALA A 228 -13.02 -10.99 -3.44
N LEU A 229 -13.72 -11.27 -2.32
CA LEU A 229 -14.59 -10.30 -1.65
C LEU A 229 -13.80 -9.08 -1.15
N ALA A 230 -12.59 -9.28 -0.60
CA ALA A 230 -11.75 -8.17 -0.17
C ALA A 230 -11.38 -7.20 -1.32
N ILE A 231 -11.09 -7.72 -2.52
CA ILE A 231 -10.84 -6.88 -3.70
C ILE A 231 -12.12 -6.16 -4.15
N LEU A 232 -13.25 -6.88 -4.19
CA LEU A 232 -14.56 -6.33 -4.55
C LEU A 232 -14.99 -5.20 -3.62
N ASP A 233 -14.81 -5.35 -2.32
CA ASP A 233 -15.22 -4.34 -1.34
C ASP A 233 -14.26 -3.15 -1.31
N LYS A 234 -12.97 -3.37 -1.52
CA LYS A 234 -11.98 -2.28 -1.56
C LYS A 234 -12.13 -1.41 -2.80
N HIS A 235 -12.37 -2.00 -3.97
CA HIS A 235 -12.29 -1.29 -5.26
C HIS A 235 -13.64 -1.08 -5.95
N PHE A 236 -14.69 -1.80 -5.53
CA PHE A 236 -16.01 -1.80 -6.15
C PHE A 236 -17.14 -1.70 -5.11
N ALA A 237 -16.89 -0.99 -4.01
CA ALA A 237 -17.91 -0.70 -3.00
C ALA A 237 -19.10 0.05 -3.63
N GLY A 238 -20.31 -0.51 -3.49
CA GLY A 238 -21.54 0.07 -4.03
C GLY A 238 -21.70 -0.04 -5.55
N ASP A 239 -20.77 -0.70 -6.24
CA ASP A 239 -20.87 -0.90 -7.69
C ASP A 239 -21.76 -2.10 -8.01
N THR A 240 -22.89 -1.83 -8.66
CA THR A 240 -23.88 -2.85 -9.02
C THR A 240 -23.47 -3.66 -10.26
N ALA A 241 -22.51 -3.19 -11.07
CA ALA A 241 -22.05 -3.93 -12.24
C ALA A 241 -21.19 -5.15 -11.87
N VAL A 242 -20.73 -5.25 -10.61
CA VAL A 242 -19.98 -6.39 -10.08
C VAL A 242 -20.82 -7.27 -9.13
N ALA A 243 -22.13 -7.05 -9.12
CA ALA A 243 -23.08 -7.77 -8.27
C ALA A 243 -23.00 -9.29 -8.45
N GLU A 244 -22.89 -9.76 -9.69
CA GLU A 244 -22.81 -11.20 -9.98
C GLU A 244 -21.49 -11.81 -9.46
N GLN A 245 -20.36 -11.13 -9.61
CA GLN A 245 -19.07 -11.60 -9.07
C GLN A 245 -19.11 -11.67 -7.54
N ARG A 246 -19.70 -10.67 -6.89
CA ARG A 246 -19.90 -10.67 -5.43
C ARG A 246 -20.80 -11.83 -5.01
N ALA A 247 -21.91 -12.04 -5.71
CA ALA A 247 -22.81 -13.14 -5.43
C ALA A 247 -22.12 -14.52 -5.60
N ARG A 248 -21.34 -14.71 -6.68
CA ARG A 248 -20.56 -15.95 -6.89
C ARG A 248 -19.50 -16.18 -5.81
N ALA A 249 -18.87 -15.11 -5.30
CA ALA A 249 -17.93 -15.22 -4.19
C ALA A 249 -18.61 -15.75 -2.92
N HIS A 250 -19.80 -15.22 -2.59
CA HIS A 250 -20.62 -15.72 -1.49
C HIS A 250 -21.15 -17.14 -1.75
N ASP A 251 -21.55 -17.49 -2.97
CA ASP A 251 -21.95 -18.86 -3.34
C ASP A 251 -20.80 -19.86 -3.08
N ILE A 252 -19.55 -19.49 -3.38
CA ILE A 252 -18.36 -20.30 -3.09
C ILE A 252 -18.06 -20.34 -1.58
N ALA A 253 -18.14 -19.20 -0.89
CA ALA A 253 -17.94 -19.12 0.56
C ALA A 253 -18.96 -19.98 1.33
N GLN A 254 -20.21 -20.00 0.86
CA GLN A 254 -21.27 -20.85 1.38
C GLN A 254 -20.87 -22.32 1.37
N ALA A 255 -20.24 -22.81 0.31
CA ALA A 255 -19.81 -24.21 0.23
C ALA A 255 -18.70 -24.56 1.24
N ALA A 256 -17.87 -23.57 1.62
CA ALA A 256 -16.80 -23.73 2.60
C ALA A 256 -17.26 -23.54 4.06
N CYS A 257 -18.47 -23.03 4.30
CA CYS A 257 -18.98 -22.75 5.64
C CYS A 257 -19.17 -24.02 6.51
N PRO A 258 -18.55 -24.09 7.70
CA PRO A 258 -18.64 -25.27 8.57
C PRO A 258 -20.00 -25.41 9.25
N THR A 259 -20.70 -24.30 9.52
CA THR A 259 -21.97 -24.28 10.24
C THR A 259 -23.15 -23.93 9.33
N VAL A 260 -24.36 -24.37 9.72
CA VAL A 260 -25.60 -24.05 8.99
C VAL A 260 -25.91 -22.55 9.04
N ALA A 261 -25.60 -21.89 10.16
CA ALA A 261 -25.76 -20.45 10.30
C ALA A 261 -24.85 -19.67 9.32
N CYS A 262 -23.57 -20.05 9.21
CA CYS A 262 -22.65 -19.47 8.22
C CYS A 262 -23.19 -19.66 6.79
N ARG A 263 -23.66 -20.88 6.45
CA ARG A 263 -24.24 -21.16 5.13
C ARG A 263 -25.49 -20.32 4.82
N PHE A 264 -26.29 -20.02 5.84
CA PHE A 264 -27.46 -19.16 5.68
C PHE A 264 -27.06 -17.70 5.45
N ASP A 265 -26.08 -17.20 6.20
CA ASP A 265 -25.60 -15.82 6.02
C ASP A 265 -24.98 -15.61 4.63
N GLU A 266 -24.09 -16.51 4.19
CA GLU A 266 -23.51 -16.43 2.85
C GLU A 266 -24.57 -16.56 1.75
N ALA A 267 -25.58 -17.43 1.92
CA ALA A 267 -26.70 -17.51 0.96
C ALA A 267 -27.47 -16.19 0.86
N ARG A 268 -27.72 -15.54 2.00
CA ARG A 268 -28.40 -14.25 2.06
C ARG A 268 -27.54 -13.17 1.39
N GLN A 269 -26.25 -13.11 1.72
CA GLN A 269 -25.33 -12.14 1.10
C GLN A 269 -25.21 -12.35 -0.41
N ALA A 270 -25.20 -13.61 -0.90
CA ALA A 270 -25.23 -13.91 -2.33
C ALA A 270 -26.52 -13.42 -3.00
N ARG A 271 -27.68 -13.69 -2.40
CA ARG A 271 -28.98 -13.21 -2.88
C ARG A 271 -29.05 -11.68 -2.89
N ASP A 272 -28.62 -11.04 -1.82
CA ASP A 272 -28.68 -9.58 -1.67
C ASP A 272 -27.73 -8.88 -2.64
N ALA A 273 -26.59 -9.50 -2.95
CA ALA A 273 -25.70 -9.04 -4.01
C ALA A 273 -26.36 -9.17 -5.40
N GLN A 274 -26.95 -10.32 -5.73
CA GLN A 274 -27.65 -10.53 -7.01
C GLN A 274 -28.78 -11.56 -6.88
N THR A 275 -30.03 -11.09 -6.91
CA THR A 275 -31.21 -11.94 -6.77
C THR A 275 -31.44 -12.81 -8.01
N THR A 276 -31.42 -14.14 -7.82
CA THR A 276 -31.83 -15.14 -8.83
C THR A 276 -32.76 -16.18 -8.17
N PRO A 277 -33.60 -16.91 -8.95
CA PRO A 277 -34.45 -17.97 -8.40
C PRO A 277 -33.67 -19.03 -7.62
N GLU A 278 -32.48 -19.39 -8.09
CA GLU A 278 -31.60 -20.39 -7.45
C GLU A 278 -31.10 -19.89 -6.09
N ARG A 279 -30.67 -18.63 -5.98
CA ARG A 279 -30.17 -18.04 -4.73
C ARG A 279 -31.28 -17.82 -3.71
N VAL A 280 -32.48 -17.48 -4.16
CA VAL A 280 -33.67 -17.43 -3.29
C VAL A 280 -33.96 -18.84 -2.73
N ALA A 281 -33.98 -19.86 -3.59
CA ALA A 281 -34.20 -21.24 -3.15
C ALA A 281 -33.09 -21.74 -2.21
N ALA A 282 -31.83 -21.38 -2.45
CA ALA A 282 -30.71 -21.70 -1.56
C ALA A 282 -30.84 -21.02 -0.20
N THR A 283 -31.25 -19.75 -0.17
CA THR A 283 -31.52 -19.00 1.06
C THR A 283 -32.67 -19.64 1.84
N ASP A 284 -33.79 -19.97 1.18
CA ASP A 284 -34.94 -20.62 1.84
C ASP A 284 -34.59 -22.01 2.37
N THR A 285 -33.77 -22.77 1.63
CA THR A 285 -33.32 -24.11 2.04
C THR A 285 -32.43 -24.02 3.28
N THR A 286 -31.44 -23.14 3.27
CA THR A 286 -30.55 -22.94 4.42
C THR A 286 -31.30 -22.36 5.61
N ARG A 287 -32.24 -21.43 5.41
CA ARG A 287 -33.14 -20.93 6.46
C ARG A 287 -33.89 -22.07 7.15
N LYS A 288 -34.51 -22.98 6.40
CA LYS A 288 -35.21 -24.15 6.95
C LYS A 288 -34.27 -25.04 7.77
N LEU A 289 -33.03 -25.22 7.32
CA LEU A 289 -32.03 -25.97 8.07
C LEU A 289 -31.64 -25.26 9.37
N VAL A 290 -31.46 -23.93 9.37
CA VAL A 290 -31.23 -23.17 10.60
C VAL A 290 -32.40 -23.35 11.56
N LEU A 291 -33.65 -23.15 11.10
CA LEU A 291 -34.84 -23.35 11.92
C LEU A 291 -34.92 -24.76 12.51
N ALA A 292 -34.53 -25.78 11.74
CA ALA A 292 -34.47 -27.15 12.24
C ALA A 292 -33.43 -27.30 13.36
N THR A 293 -32.23 -26.71 13.25
CA THR A 293 -31.20 -26.73 14.31
C THR A 293 -31.59 -25.99 15.60
N LEU A 294 -32.60 -25.12 15.52
CA LEU A 294 -33.15 -24.39 16.67
C LEU A 294 -34.30 -25.14 17.36
N ASP A 295 -34.68 -26.32 16.89
CA ASP A 295 -35.75 -27.10 17.49
C ASP A 295 -35.31 -27.73 18.83
N PRO A 296 -35.92 -27.37 19.97
CA PRO A 296 -35.60 -27.98 21.25
C PRO A 296 -35.85 -29.50 21.30
N ALA A 297 -36.67 -30.05 20.40
CA ALA A 297 -36.88 -31.48 20.28
C ALA A 297 -35.61 -32.27 19.94
N GLN A 298 -34.55 -31.60 19.44
CA GLN A 298 -33.23 -32.22 19.23
C GLN A 298 -32.51 -32.58 20.54
N VAL A 299 -32.96 -32.07 21.69
CA VAL A 299 -32.39 -32.40 23.00
C VAL A 299 -33.08 -33.64 23.59
N ASP A 300 -32.76 -34.79 23.04
CA ASP A 300 -33.37 -36.09 23.38
C ASP A 300 -32.51 -36.94 24.34
N ALA A 301 -31.25 -36.56 24.55
CA ALA A 301 -30.34 -37.33 25.38
C ALA A 301 -30.82 -37.41 26.83
N LYS A 302 -30.82 -38.64 27.36
CA LYS A 302 -31.18 -38.94 28.75
C LYS A 302 -29.98 -38.89 29.69
N GLN A 303 -28.78 -39.14 29.17
CA GLN A 303 -27.54 -39.07 29.96
C GLN A 303 -27.08 -37.62 30.12
N PRO A 304 -26.54 -37.21 31.28
CA PRO A 304 -26.20 -35.81 31.55
C PRO A 304 -25.20 -35.21 30.55
N LEU A 305 -24.09 -35.88 30.27
CA LEU A 305 -23.03 -35.31 29.42
C LEU A 305 -23.47 -35.12 27.95
N PRO A 306 -24.02 -36.13 27.24
CA PRO A 306 -24.55 -35.91 25.89
C PRO A 306 -25.67 -34.86 25.85
N ARG A 307 -26.49 -34.79 26.90
CA ARG A 307 -27.55 -33.77 27.03
C ARG A 307 -26.97 -32.35 27.15
N ILE A 308 -25.92 -32.17 27.95
CA ILE A 308 -25.19 -30.89 28.04
C ILE A 308 -24.66 -30.49 26.67
N GLN A 309 -24.01 -31.41 25.96
CA GLN A 309 -23.47 -31.13 24.63
C GLN A 309 -24.57 -30.72 23.62
N GLN A 310 -25.73 -31.39 23.65
CA GLN A 310 -26.89 -30.99 22.83
C GLN A 310 -27.43 -29.61 23.21
N LEU A 311 -27.56 -29.31 24.51
CA LEU A 311 -28.02 -28.01 25.00
C LEU A 311 -27.04 -26.89 24.62
N GLN A 312 -25.73 -27.12 24.72
CA GLN A 312 -24.70 -26.16 24.31
C GLN A 312 -24.77 -25.89 22.80
N LYS A 313 -24.89 -26.93 21.97
CA LYS A 313 -25.09 -26.77 20.52
C LYS A 313 -26.35 -25.97 20.20
N LEU A 314 -27.45 -26.24 20.90
CA LEU A 314 -28.69 -25.48 20.73
C LEU A 314 -28.53 -24.00 21.13
N HIS A 315 -27.83 -23.74 22.24
CA HIS A 315 -27.54 -22.39 22.70
C HIS A 315 -26.65 -21.62 21.71
N GLU A 316 -25.59 -22.25 21.21
CA GLU A 316 -24.67 -21.68 20.22
C GLU A 316 -25.37 -21.43 18.87
N ALA A 317 -26.21 -22.36 18.42
CA ALA A 317 -27.04 -22.19 17.23
C ALA A 317 -27.99 -20.99 17.39
N GLY A 318 -28.65 -20.86 18.55
CA GLY A 318 -29.51 -19.72 18.87
C GLY A 318 -28.75 -18.39 18.86
N ASN A 319 -27.60 -18.31 19.53
CA ASN A 319 -26.78 -17.10 19.53
C ASN A 319 -26.28 -16.72 18.12
N SER A 320 -25.93 -17.73 17.31
CA SER A 320 -25.50 -17.51 15.92
C SER A 320 -26.67 -16.99 15.06
N ALA A 321 -27.84 -17.62 15.14
CA ALA A 321 -29.03 -17.20 14.40
C ALA A 321 -29.50 -15.78 14.78
N MET A 322 -29.44 -15.42 16.08
CA MET A 322 -29.79 -14.07 16.55
C MET A 322 -28.95 -12.96 15.92
N LYS A 323 -27.66 -13.20 15.64
CA LYS A 323 -26.77 -12.21 15.01
C LYS A 323 -27.09 -12.00 13.54
N LEU A 324 -27.61 -13.01 12.87
CA LEU A 324 -27.83 -13.00 11.43
C LEU A 324 -29.19 -12.39 11.08
N ALA A 325 -30.21 -12.61 11.90
CA ALA A 325 -31.60 -12.46 11.48
C ALA A 325 -32.26 -11.16 11.97
N SER A 326 -31.65 -9.98 11.79
CA SER A 326 -32.28 -8.72 12.26
C SER A 326 -33.66 -8.45 11.62
N ASP A 327 -33.90 -8.99 10.44
CA ASP A 327 -35.07 -8.79 9.59
C ASP A 327 -36.04 -10.00 9.53
N ASP A 328 -35.71 -11.13 10.17
CA ASP A 328 -36.53 -12.35 10.17
C ASP A 328 -37.08 -12.65 11.57
N ALA A 329 -38.29 -12.17 11.83
CA ALA A 329 -38.94 -12.26 13.15
C ALA A 329 -39.16 -13.70 13.63
N GLU A 330 -39.48 -14.64 12.72
CA GLU A 330 -39.67 -16.05 13.09
C GLU A 330 -38.33 -16.66 13.52
N LEU A 331 -37.26 -16.38 12.79
CA LEU A 331 -35.94 -16.89 13.12
C LEU A 331 -35.44 -16.30 14.45
N GLN A 332 -35.70 -15.02 14.72
CA GLN A 332 -35.40 -14.39 16.02
C GLN A 332 -36.16 -15.05 17.17
N GLU A 333 -37.48 -15.24 17.04
CA GLU A 333 -38.30 -15.86 18.07
C GLU A 333 -37.81 -17.29 18.39
N ARG A 334 -37.52 -18.08 17.35
CA ARG A 334 -36.99 -19.44 17.49
C ARG A 334 -35.60 -19.45 18.12
N ALA A 335 -34.73 -18.53 17.73
CA ALA A 335 -33.39 -18.41 18.30
C ALA A 335 -33.45 -18.03 19.78
N HIS A 336 -34.30 -17.08 20.16
CA HIS A 336 -34.51 -16.68 21.55
C HIS A 336 -35.02 -17.85 22.40
N ARG A 337 -36.03 -18.56 21.89
CA ARG A 337 -36.56 -19.76 22.55
C ARG A 337 -35.52 -20.87 22.69
N ALA A 338 -34.69 -21.09 21.68
CA ALA A 338 -33.60 -22.05 21.74
C ALA A 338 -32.57 -21.68 22.83
N ILE A 339 -32.18 -20.40 22.90
CA ILE A 339 -31.29 -19.85 23.94
C ILE A 339 -31.89 -20.07 25.34
N GLU A 340 -33.17 -19.72 25.52
CA GLU A 340 -33.88 -19.83 26.79
C GLU A 340 -34.04 -21.29 27.25
N VAL A 341 -34.48 -22.18 26.35
CA VAL A 341 -34.65 -23.60 26.65
C VAL A 341 -33.30 -24.25 26.94
N ALA A 342 -32.26 -23.91 26.18
CA ALA A 342 -30.92 -24.41 26.43
C ALA A 342 -30.37 -23.93 27.79
N GLY A 343 -30.50 -22.64 28.09
CA GLY A 343 -30.06 -22.05 29.36
C GLY A 343 -30.80 -22.65 30.56
N THR A 344 -32.13 -22.78 30.45
CA THR A 344 -32.97 -23.42 31.47
C THR A 344 -32.67 -24.93 31.62
N GLY A 345 -32.33 -25.60 30.51
CA GLY A 345 -31.94 -27.00 30.53
C GLY A 345 -30.60 -27.22 31.23
N LEU A 346 -29.60 -26.38 30.93
CA LEU A 346 -28.28 -26.44 31.54
C LEU A 346 -28.33 -26.13 33.05
N SER A 347 -29.12 -25.13 33.46
CA SER A 347 -29.25 -24.75 34.86
C SER A 347 -29.93 -25.80 35.74
N LYS A 348 -30.67 -26.74 35.13
CA LYS A 348 -31.33 -27.87 35.82
C LYS A 348 -30.40 -29.07 36.05
N ILE A 349 -29.21 -29.09 35.45
CA ILE A 349 -28.25 -30.19 35.61
C ILE A 349 -27.28 -29.81 36.75
N PRO A 350 -27.35 -30.47 37.91
CA PRO A 350 -26.49 -30.12 39.03
C PRO A 350 -25.04 -30.52 38.75
N VAL A 351 -24.08 -29.74 39.25
CA VAL A 351 -22.68 -30.17 39.28
C VAL A 351 -22.51 -31.25 40.36
N ILE A 352 -23.07 -31.01 41.54
CA ILE A 352 -23.00 -31.97 42.65
C ILE A 352 -23.80 -33.24 42.32
N GLY A 353 -23.20 -34.39 42.59
CA GLY A 353 -23.76 -35.72 42.32
C GLY A 353 -23.40 -36.29 40.94
N ASN A 354 -22.85 -35.49 40.03
CA ASN A 354 -22.40 -35.92 38.71
C ASN A 354 -20.88 -36.09 38.63
N ASP A 355 -20.38 -36.77 37.58
CA ASP A 355 -18.95 -36.97 37.36
C ASP A 355 -18.21 -35.68 36.94
N LEU A 356 -16.88 -35.75 36.95
CA LEU A 356 -16.01 -34.64 36.54
C LEU A 356 -16.29 -34.17 35.10
N ALA A 357 -16.59 -35.08 34.17
CA ALA A 357 -16.82 -34.71 32.77
C ALA A 357 -18.11 -33.87 32.61
N VAL A 358 -19.15 -34.16 33.40
CA VAL A 358 -20.36 -33.34 33.48
C VAL A 358 -20.06 -31.97 34.09
N ALA A 359 -19.27 -31.93 35.17
CA ALA A 359 -18.85 -30.68 35.79
C ALA A 359 -18.05 -29.79 34.81
N GLU A 360 -17.10 -30.39 34.09
CA GLU A 360 -16.32 -29.71 33.06
C GLU A 360 -17.19 -29.28 31.87
N GLY A 361 -18.20 -30.08 31.52
CA GLY A 361 -19.19 -29.72 30.51
C GLY A 361 -20.01 -28.49 30.89
N LEU A 362 -20.35 -28.31 32.17
CA LEU A 362 -21.18 -27.17 32.64
C LEU A 362 -20.38 -25.91 32.93
N LEU A 363 -19.20 -26.07 33.53
CA LEU A 363 -18.39 -24.96 34.03
C LEU A 363 -17.25 -24.62 33.06
N GLY A 364 -16.66 -25.60 32.38
CA GLY A 364 -15.50 -25.44 31.51
C GLY A 364 -14.38 -26.42 31.86
N PRO A 365 -13.32 -26.51 31.03
CA PRO A 365 -12.24 -27.47 31.25
C PRO A 365 -11.47 -27.18 32.55
N SER A 366 -11.03 -28.24 33.24
CA SER A 366 -10.18 -28.08 34.42
C SER A 366 -8.75 -27.64 34.06
N ILE A 367 -8.15 -26.82 34.93
CA ILE A 367 -6.81 -26.24 34.81
C ILE A 367 -5.78 -26.89 35.73
N SER A 368 -6.17 -27.90 36.52
CA SER A 368 -5.30 -28.51 37.54
C SER A 368 -4.41 -29.63 36.99
N GLY A 369 -3.17 -29.69 37.48
CA GLY A 369 -2.25 -30.81 37.25
C GLY A 369 -2.58 -32.05 38.09
N ALA A 370 -1.88 -33.16 37.83
CA ALA A 370 -2.19 -34.51 38.34
C ALA A 370 -2.23 -34.70 39.88
N THR A 371 -1.88 -33.70 40.68
CA THR A 371 -1.65 -33.83 42.14
C THR A 371 -2.57 -32.98 43.02
N GLY A 372 -3.61 -32.33 42.47
CA GLY A 372 -4.55 -31.49 43.22
C GLY A 372 -6.02 -31.74 42.88
N PRO A 373 -6.96 -31.20 43.68
CA PRO A 373 -8.38 -31.24 43.32
C PRO A 373 -8.60 -30.51 41.99
N PRO A 374 -9.50 -30.99 41.11
CA PRO A 374 -9.78 -30.32 39.85
C PRO A 374 -10.25 -28.89 40.10
N ALA A 375 -9.55 -27.92 39.50
CA ALA A 375 -9.91 -26.51 39.52
C ALA A 375 -10.35 -26.05 38.13
N ILE A 376 -11.34 -25.17 38.05
CA ILE A 376 -11.87 -24.58 36.82
C ILE A 376 -11.82 -23.05 36.97
N ALA A 377 -11.28 -22.35 35.97
CA ALA A 377 -11.24 -20.90 35.95
C ALA A 377 -12.46 -20.33 35.21
N LEU A 378 -13.19 -19.43 35.88
CA LEU A 378 -14.44 -18.81 35.43
C LEU A 378 -14.35 -17.29 35.60
N ASP A 379 -13.76 -16.60 34.63
CA ASP A 379 -13.82 -15.12 34.51
C ASP A 379 -13.71 -14.37 35.86
N GLY A 380 -12.53 -14.41 36.48
CA GLY A 380 -12.28 -13.81 37.79
C GLY A 380 -12.53 -14.71 39.00
N VAL A 381 -13.07 -15.93 38.80
CA VAL A 381 -13.38 -16.90 39.86
C VAL A 381 -12.65 -18.22 39.60
N THR A 382 -12.05 -18.80 40.64
CA THR A 382 -11.54 -20.17 40.61
C THR A 382 -12.48 -21.08 41.37
N VAL A 383 -12.90 -22.18 40.73
CA VAL A 383 -13.79 -23.18 41.29
C VAL A 383 -13.07 -24.50 41.46
N PHE A 384 -12.93 -24.98 42.68
CA PHE A 384 -12.37 -26.28 43.01
C PHE A 384 -13.48 -27.30 43.25
N LEU A 385 -13.32 -28.50 42.71
CA LEU A 385 -14.27 -29.59 42.82
C LEU A 385 -13.74 -30.65 43.81
N SER A 386 -14.56 -31.01 44.78
CA SER A 386 -14.33 -32.17 45.65
C SER A 386 -14.99 -33.39 45.02
N LEU A 387 -14.24 -34.48 44.82
CA LEU A 387 -14.72 -35.71 44.19
C LEU A 387 -14.77 -36.87 45.20
N ASP A 388 -15.76 -37.76 45.09
CA ASP A 388 -15.79 -39.04 45.81
C ASP A 388 -14.83 -40.08 45.18
N ASP A 389 -14.76 -41.27 45.80
CA ASP A 389 -13.99 -42.41 45.33
C ASP A 389 -14.41 -42.93 43.94
N LYS A 390 -15.60 -42.54 43.46
CA LYS A 390 -16.15 -42.85 42.13
C LYS A 390 -15.98 -41.69 41.14
N GLY A 391 -15.30 -40.61 41.54
CA GLY A 391 -15.08 -39.43 40.70
C GLY A 391 -16.31 -38.52 40.55
N ARG A 392 -17.31 -38.64 41.41
CA ARG A 392 -18.50 -37.76 41.42
C ARG A 392 -18.26 -36.54 42.30
N CYS A 393 -18.68 -35.38 41.83
CA CYS A 393 -18.58 -34.14 42.58
C CYS A 393 -19.46 -34.19 43.83
N THR A 394 -18.85 -34.10 45.01
CA THR A 394 -19.53 -34.00 46.30
C THR A 394 -19.52 -32.59 46.87
N GLY A 395 -18.74 -31.68 46.27
CA GLY A 395 -18.67 -30.30 46.73
C GLY A 395 -18.00 -29.36 45.74
N VAL A 396 -18.40 -28.09 45.82
CA VAL A 396 -17.90 -27.00 45.00
C VAL A 396 -17.36 -25.92 45.93
N TYR A 397 -16.11 -25.52 45.72
CA TYR A 397 -15.46 -24.41 46.41
C TYR A 397 -15.11 -23.31 45.43
N ALA A 398 -15.70 -22.12 45.58
CA ALA A 398 -15.42 -20.99 44.69
C ALA A 398 -14.85 -19.79 45.46
N VAL A 399 -13.83 -19.17 44.88
CA VAL A 399 -13.12 -17.99 45.39
C VAL A 399 -12.68 -17.09 44.25
N GLY A 400 -12.49 -15.79 44.50
CA GLY A 400 -11.85 -14.90 43.53
C GLY A 400 -10.44 -15.38 43.16
N ASP A 401 -10.06 -15.20 41.89
CA ASP A 401 -8.78 -15.67 41.33
C ASP A 401 -7.54 -14.91 41.85
N LYS A 402 -7.74 -13.71 42.39
CA LYS A 402 -6.68 -12.87 42.95
C LYS A 402 -6.42 -13.20 44.42
N ALA A 403 -5.18 -13.60 44.72
CA ALA A 403 -4.76 -13.92 46.08
C ALA A 403 -4.99 -12.79 47.10
N ASN A 404 -4.91 -11.53 46.68
CA ASN A 404 -5.12 -10.33 47.49
C ASN A 404 -6.56 -9.77 47.44
N GLN A 405 -7.41 -10.31 46.57
CA GLN A 405 -8.82 -9.92 46.40
C GLN A 405 -9.63 -11.19 46.10
N ARG A 406 -9.98 -11.94 47.14
CA ARG A 406 -10.77 -13.18 47.03
C ARG A 406 -12.24 -12.95 46.66
N GLU A 407 -12.63 -11.73 46.33
CA GLU A 407 -13.99 -11.38 45.94
C GLU A 407 -14.44 -12.20 44.72
N ILE A 408 -15.58 -12.87 44.83
CA ILE A 408 -16.22 -13.60 43.74
C ILE A 408 -16.97 -12.58 42.88
N LYS A 409 -16.20 -11.89 42.02
CA LYS A 409 -16.71 -10.86 41.13
C LYS A 409 -16.58 -11.30 39.69
N SER A 410 -17.67 -11.84 39.16
CA SER A 410 -17.81 -12.21 37.75
C SER A 410 -19.15 -11.76 37.22
N GLU A 411 -19.15 -11.12 36.05
CA GLU A 411 -20.39 -10.74 35.36
C GLU A 411 -21.09 -11.97 34.79
N THR A 412 -20.30 -12.98 34.39
CA THR A 412 -20.81 -14.21 33.79
C THR A 412 -21.14 -15.27 34.84
N TRP A 413 -20.33 -15.40 35.89
CA TRP A 413 -20.48 -16.40 36.96
C TRP A 413 -20.61 -15.78 38.36
N PRO A 414 -21.65 -14.96 38.60
CA PRO A 414 -21.89 -14.44 39.95
C PRO A 414 -22.21 -15.60 40.92
N PRO A 415 -21.98 -15.40 42.23
CA PRO A 415 -22.19 -16.44 43.26
C PRO A 415 -23.56 -17.11 43.21
N VAL A 416 -24.61 -16.36 42.88
CA VAL A 416 -25.98 -16.89 42.74
C VAL A 416 -26.10 -17.90 41.60
N ARG A 417 -25.42 -17.64 40.47
CA ARG A 417 -25.40 -18.55 39.32
C ARG A 417 -24.58 -19.78 39.63
N LEU A 418 -23.40 -19.62 40.25
CA LEU A 418 -22.57 -20.74 40.69
C LEU A 418 -23.32 -21.67 41.63
N LEU A 419 -24.00 -21.10 42.64
CA LEU A 419 -24.80 -21.85 43.58
C LEU A 419 -25.97 -22.57 42.90
N SER A 420 -26.72 -21.87 42.04
CA SER A 420 -27.85 -22.47 41.32
C SER A 420 -27.39 -23.59 40.39
N GLN A 421 -26.27 -23.40 39.69
CA GLN A 421 -25.70 -24.42 38.80
C GLN A 421 -25.17 -25.63 39.57
N ALA A 422 -24.54 -25.41 40.73
CA ALA A 422 -24.01 -26.49 41.56
C ALA A 422 -25.13 -27.43 42.02
N LEU A 423 -26.31 -26.88 42.34
CA LEU A 423 -27.45 -27.61 42.89
C LEU A 423 -28.53 -27.98 41.86
N GLY A 424 -28.45 -27.47 40.64
CA GLY A 424 -29.36 -27.81 39.55
C GLY A 424 -30.76 -27.18 39.70
N HIS A 425 -30.89 -26.11 40.47
CA HIS A 425 -32.13 -25.35 40.60
C HIS A 425 -31.84 -23.91 41.03
N GLU A 426 -32.77 -22.99 40.75
CA GLU A 426 -32.61 -21.59 41.14
C GLU A 426 -32.54 -21.45 42.67
N ILE A 427 -31.57 -20.67 43.14
CA ILE A 427 -31.43 -20.31 44.56
C ILE A 427 -31.29 -18.81 44.67
N LYS A 428 -32.10 -18.21 45.55
CA LYS A 428 -32.01 -16.78 45.86
C LYS A 428 -31.00 -16.56 46.97
N LEU A 429 -29.98 -15.75 46.69
CA LEU A 429 -29.08 -15.25 47.71
C LEU A 429 -29.67 -13.98 48.32
N SER A 430 -29.93 -14.01 49.62
CA SER A 430 -30.21 -12.79 50.37
C SER A 430 -28.90 -12.07 50.67
N ALA A 431 -28.91 -10.74 50.52
CA ALA A 431 -27.78 -9.91 50.91
C ALA A 431 -27.40 -10.19 52.38
N PRO A 432 -26.10 -10.22 52.70
CA PRO A 432 -25.69 -10.41 54.09
C PRO A 432 -26.22 -9.23 54.91
N GLY A 433 -26.78 -9.53 56.08
CA GLY A 433 -26.96 -8.52 57.13
C GLY A 433 -25.60 -8.14 57.74
N LYS A 434 -25.52 -8.01 59.06
CA LYS A 434 -24.24 -7.78 59.78
C LYS A 434 -23.32 -9.01 59.87
N SER A 435 -23.70 -10.14 59.26
CA SER A 435 -22.98 -11.41 59.39
C SER A 435 -21.96 -11.58 58.27
N GLU A 436 -20.70 -11.82 58.64
CA GLU A 436 -19.62 -12.19 57.71
C GLU A 436 -19.79 -13.61 57.15
N LEU A 437 -20.72 -14.41 57.69
CA LEU A 437 -20.99 -15.78 57.28
C LEU A 437 -22.50 -16.00 57.12
N THR A 438 -22.95 -16.55 55.99
CA THR A 438 -24.34 -16.98 55.78
C THR A 438 -24.41 -18.45 55.38
N ARG A 439 -25.52 -19.09 55.76
CA ARG A 439 -25.84 -20.49 55.42
C ARG A 439 -27.22 -20.53 54.78
N PRO A 440 -27.32 -20.22 53.48
CA PRO A 440 -28.62 -20.19 52.81
C PRO A 440 -29.24 -21.59 52.82
N PRO A 441 -30.57 -21.70 52.95
CA PRO A 441 -31.25 -22.99 52.85
C PRO A 441 -31.11 -23.52 51.42
N ALA A 442 -30.64 -24.77 51.29
CA ALA A 442 -30.32 -25.41 50.02
C ALA A 442 -30.65 -26.91 50.05
N GLY A 443 -31.82 -27.25 50.63
CA GLY A 443 -32.19 -28.62 50.93
C GLY A 443 -31.22 -29.26 51.93
N ASP A 444 -30.81 -30.50 51.65
CA ASP A 444 -29.87 -31.25 52.48
C ASP A 444 -28.39 -30.94 52.18
N THR A 445 -28.10 -30.14 51.15
CA THR A 445 -26.73 -29.82 50.77
C THR A 445 -26.23 -28.62 51.60
N PRO A 446 -25.16 -28.77 52.40
CA PRO A 446 -24.64 -27.66 53.19
C PRO A 446 -24.09 -26.56 52.27
N VAL A 447 -24.48 -25.31 52.54
CA VAL A 447 -23.96 -24.14 51.83
C VAL A 447 -23.42 -23.14 52.84
N VAL A 448 -22.22 -22.62 52.58
CA VAL A 448 -21.57 -21.61 53.39
C VAL A 448 -21.05 -20.52 52.46
N ILE A 449 -21.41 -19.27 52.75
CA ILE A 449 -20.92 -18.10 52.03
C ILE A 449 -20.25 -17.18 53.03
N ARG A 450 -19.04 -16.74 52.72
CA ARG A 450 -18.32 -15.75 53.50
C ARG A 450 -18.32 -14.42 52.77
N TRP A 451 -18.54 -13.35 53.52
CA TRP A 451 -18.68 -12.00 53.03
C TRP A 451 -17.58 -11.10 53.59
N LEU A 452 -17.13 -10.13 52.80
CA LEU A 452 -16.26 -9.04 53.22
C LEU A 452 -16.82 -7.75 52.61
N ASP A 453 -17.13 -6.77 53.46
CA ASP A 453 -17.70 -5.48 53.04
C ASP A 453 -18.95 -5.61 52.14
N GLY A 454 -19.78 -6.62 52.42
CA GLY A 454 -20.99 -6.91 51.66
C GLY A 454 -20.78 -7.73 50.39
N ASN A 455 -19.53 -8.02 50.01
CA ASN A 455 -19.20 -8.81 48.82
C ASN A 455 -18.83 -10.26 49.20
N PRO A 456 -19.30 -11.25 48.44
CA PRO A 456 -18.98 -12.65 48.70
C PRO A 456 -17.53 -12.94 48.30
N ILE A 457 -16.72 -13.42 49.25
CA ILE A 457 -15.30 -13.75 49.04
C ILE A 457 -15.02 -15.25 49.02
N GLU A 458 -16.02 -16.05 49.38
CA GLU A 458 -15.88 -17.49 49.48
C GLU A 458 -17.25 -18.16 49.42
N LEU A 459 -17.39 -19.19 48.60
CA LEU A 459 -18.60 -19.99 48.46
C LEU A 459 -18.22 -21.47 48.59
N ARG A 460 -18.78 -22.16 49.59
CA ARG A 460 -18.62 -23.60 49.81
C ARG A 460 -19.99 -24.26 49.69
N ILE A 461 -20.08 -25.31 48.88
CA ILE A 461 -21.32 -26.04 48.62
C ILE A 461 -21.00 -27.54 48.76
N GLY A 462 -21.80 -28.28 49.52
CA GLY A 462 -21.58 -29.71 49.77
C GLY A 462 -20.36 -29.97 50.65
N ASN A 463 -19.67 -31.09 50.40
CA ASN A 463 -18.50 -31.53 51.16
C ASN A 463 -17.20 -30.82 50.70
N ALA A 464 -17.29 -29.55 50.32
CA ALA A 464 -16.17 -28.78 49.81
C ALA A 464 -15.22 -28.36 50.93
N THR A 465 -13.95 -28.73 50.81
CA THR A 465 -12.87 -28.27 51.70
C THR A 465 -11.97 -27.26 50.97
N PRO A 466 -11.58 -26.15 51.63
CA PRO A 466 -10.73 -25.12 51.04
C PRO A 466 -9.30 -25.57 50.76
#